data_AF-A0A7K2P347-F1
#
_entry.id   AF-A0A7K2P347-F1
#
_cell.length_a   1.000
_cell.length_b   1.000
_cell.length_c   1.000
_cell.angle_alpha   90.00
_cell.angle_beta   90.00
_cell.angle_gamma   90.00
#
_symmetry.space_group_name_H-M   'P 1'
#
loop_
_entity.id
_entity.type
_entity.pdbx_description
1 polymer ?
#
loop_
_entity_poly.entity_id
_entity_poly.type
_entity_poly.pdbx_seq_one_letter_code
_entity_poly.pdbx_strand_id
1 'polypeptide(L)' 'MNGDWLLLGRDGRLSVYFQADDAALWRAESTPGGRWEPPRRAGGDQELRPGALAVGQGADGYAHLV' A
#
# COMPACT_ATOMS: atom_id res chain seq x y z
N MET A 1 4.20 -1.12 16.47
CA MET A 1 4.55 -1.32 15.05
C MET A 1 3.52 -0.51 14.28
N ASN A 2 3.88 0.67 13.78
CA ASN A 2 2.94 1.56 13.09
C ASN A 2 2.65 0.94 11.71
N GLY A 3 1.38 0.75 11.37
CA GLY A 3 0.88 -0.15 10.30
C GLY A 3 1.19 0.25 8.85
N ASP A 4 2.42 0.69 8.59
CA ASP A 4 2.93 0.98 7.26
C ASP A 4 3.70 -0.25 6.75
N TRP A 5 3.15 -0.91 5.74
CA TRP A 5 3.70 -2.13 5.16
C TRP A 5 4.45 -1.81 3.87
N LEU A 6 5.73 -2.20 3.82
CA LEU A 6 6.62 -1.96 2.70
C LEU A 6 6.72 -3.23 1.83
N LEU A 7 6.43 -3.11 0.53
CA LEU A 7 6.39 -4.23 -0.40
C LEU A 7 7.09 -3.87 -1.72
N LEU A 8 7.77 -4.84 -2.33
CA LEU A 8 8.28 -4.68 -3.69
C LEU A 8 7.18 -5.07 -4.68
N GLY A 9 6.67 -4.09 -5.43
CA GLY A 9 5.64 -4.33 -6.45
C GLY A 9 6.17 -5.23 -7.57
N ARG A 10 5.24 -5.84 -8.32
CA ARG A 10 5.56 -6.66 -9.51
C ARG A 10 6.31 -5.87 -10.59
N ASP A 11 6.16 -4.56 -10.59
CA ASP A 11 6.89 -3.62 -11.47
C ASP A 11 8.30 -3.28 -10.96
N GLY A 12 8.74 -3.88 -9.85
CA GLY A 12 10.05 -3.67 -9.25
C GLY A 12 10.19 -2.38 -8.45
N ARG A 13 9.09 -1.65 -8.21
CA ARG A 13 9.11 -0.41 -7.42
C ARG A 13 8.69 -0.67 -5.99
N LEU A 14 9.36 -0.01 -5.05
CA LEU A 14 8.98 -0.08 -3.65
C LEU A 14 7.65 0.65 -3.44
N SER A 15 6.73 -0.01 -2.74
CA SER A 15 5.41 0.50 -2.42
C SER A 15 5.19 0.47 -0.91
N VAL A 16 4.52 1.48 -0.38
CA VAL A 16 4.05 1.52 1.00
C VAL A 16 2.54 1.61 1.03
N TYR A 17 1.94 0.80 1.90
CA TYR A 17 0.51 0.80 2.18
C TYR A 17 0.30 1.22 3.62
N PHE A 18 -0.64 2.12 3.84
CA PHE A 18 -0.88 2.72 5.15
C PHE A 18 -2.34 3.11 5.30
N GLN A 19 -2.81 3.12 6.54
CA GLN A 19 -4.16 3.58 6.87
C GLN A 19 -4.16 5.10 7.12
N ALA A 20 -5.13 5.79 6.53
CA ALA A 20 -5.45 7.17 6.82
C ALA A 20 -6.96 7.27 7.03
N ASP A 21 -7.38 7.56 8.26
CA ASP A 21 -8.79 7.60 8.66
C ASP A 21 -9.54 6.31 8.28
N ASP A 22 -10.53 6.43 7.39
CA ASP A 22 -11.37 5.39 6.82
C ASP A 22 -10.86 4.87 5.47
N ALA A 23 -9.61 5.16 5.11
CA ALA A 23 -9.05 4.82 3.82
C ALA A 23 -7.76 4.01 3.96
N ALA A 24 -7.61 3.01 3.10
CA ALA A 24 -6.30 2.47 2.77
C ALA A 24 -5.67 3.32 1.67
N LEU A 25 -4.48 3.85 1.93
CA LEU A 25 -3.70 4.59 0.96
C LEU A 25 -2.46 3.79 0.57
N TRP A 26 -1.97 4.03 -0.64
CA TRP A 26 -0.69 3.53 -1.09
C TRP A 26 0.06 4.56 -1.92
N ARG A 27 1.38 4.45 -1.93
CA ARG A 27 2.24 5.15 -2.90
C ARG A 27 3.42 4.26 -3.25
N ALA A 28 3.98 4.48 -4.44
CA ALA A 28 5.20 3.83 -4.88
C ALA A 28 6.30 4.85 -5.17
N GLU A 29 7.54 4.40 -5.18
CA GLU A 29 8.62 5.16 -5.80
C GLU A 29 8.31 5.39 -7.29
N SER A 30 8.69 6.55 -7.84
CA SER A 30 8.54 6.83 -9.28
C SER A 30 9.57 6.04 -10.10
N THR A 31 10.76 5.86 -9.53
CA THR A 31 11.88 5.06 -10.05
C THR A 31 12.55 4.37 -8.85
N PRO A 32 13.19 3.20 -9.02
CA PRO A 32 13.86 2.52 -7.91
C PRO A 32 14.83 3.45 -7.14
N GLY A 33 14.63 3.58 -5.83
CA GLY A 33 15.40 4.45 -4.93
C GLY A 33 15.17 5.96 -5.15
N GLY A 34 14.15 6.33 -5.92
CA GLY A 34 13.86 7.71 -6.32
C GLY A 34 12.83 8.39 -5.42
N ARG A 35 12.26 9.50 -5.94
CA ARG A 35 11.14 10.18 -5.28
C ARG A 35 9.92 9.25 -5.22
N TRP A 36 9.03 9.53 -4.28
CA TRP A 36 7.75 8.84 -4.21
C TRP A 36 6.67 9.60 -4.98
N GLU A 37 5.76 8.84 -5.57
CA GLU A 37 4.51 9.37 -6.12
C GLU A 37 3.58 9.85 -5.00
N PRO A 38 2.63 10.77 -5.29
CA PRO A 38 1.59 11.14 -4.34
C PRO A 38 0.75 9.92 -3.91
N PRO A 39 0.25 9.89 -2.66
CA PRO A 39 -0.65 8.85 -2.20
C PRO A 39 -1.92 8.71 -3.05
N ARG A 40 -2.39 7.47 -3.20
CA ARG A 40 -3.62 7.10 -3.90
C ARG A 40 -4.43 6.15 -3.03
N ARG A 41 -5.76 6.17 -3.17
CA ARG A 41 -6.64 5.21 -2.48
C ARG A 41 -6.43 3.80 -3.03
N ALA A 42 -6.28 2.83 -2.13
CA ALA A 42 -6.35 1.40 -2.42
C ALA A 42 -7.78 0.91 -2.15
N GLY A 43 -8.34 0.11 -3.06
CA GLY A 43 -9.74 -0.36 -2.93
C GLY A 43 -10.81 0.65 -3.38
N GLY A 44 -10.41 1.75 -4.03
CA GLY A 44 -11.34 2.77 -4.54
C GLY A 44 -12.02 3.56 -3.41
N ASP A 45 -13.35 3.62 -3.44
CA ASP A 45 -14.18 4.35 -2.47
C ASP A 45 -14.64 3.46 -1.31
N GLN A 46 -14.12 2.23 -1.20
CA GLN A 46 -14.48 1.35 -0.10
C GLN A 46 -13.93 1.89 1.23
N GLU A 47 -14.82 2.14 2.18
CA GLU A 47 -14.44 2.54 3.53
C GLU A 47 -13.74 1.38 4.26
N LEU A 48 -12.59 1.69 4.82
CA LEU A 48 -11.84 0.82 5.71
C LEU A 48 -12.54 0.83 7.07
N ARG A 49 -13.03 -0.34 7.47
CA ARG A 49 -13.64 -0.50 8.79
C ARG A 49 -12.59 -0.22 9.88
N PRO A 50 -13.00 0.34 11.03
CA PRO A 50 -12.11 0.52 12.18
C PRO A 50 -11.41 -0.80 12.54
N GLY A 51 -10.09 -0.79 12.54
CA GLY A 51 -9.25 -1.97 12.66
C GLY A 51 -7.83 -1.68 12.16
N ALA A 52 -6.92 -2.64 12.31
CA ALA A 52 -5.58 -2.52 11.76
C ALA A 52 -5.58 -2.99 10.30
N LEU A 53 -5.15 -2.13 9.37
CA LEU A 53 -4.85 -2.55 8.00
C LEU A 53 -3.73 -3.61 8.01
N ALA A 54 -4.02 -4.78 7.46
CA ALA A 54 -3.02 -5.79 7.18
C ALA A 54 -2.75 -5.86 5.68
N VAL A 55 -1.49 -6.02 5.31
CA VAL A 55 -1.09 -6.18 3.91
C VAL A 55 -0.18 -7.39 3.77
N GLY A 56 -0.49 -8.26 2.82
CA GLY A 56 0.34 -9.40 2.42
C GLY A 56 0.68 -9.34 0.94
N GLN A 57 1.69 -10.07 0.53
CA GLN A 57 2.03 -10.23 -0.89
C GLN A 57 1.79 -11.66 -1.34
N GLY A 58 1.03 -11.83 -2.42
CA GLY A 58 0.80 -13.11 -3.06
C GLY A 58 2.05 -13.61 -3.80
N ALA A 59 2.09 -14.90 -4.09
CA ALA A 59 3.19 -15.50 -4.86
C ALA A 59 3.30 -14.95 -6.30
N ASP A 60 2.26 -14.32 -6.80
CA ASP A 60 2.18 -13.63 -8.09
C ASP A 60 2.69 -12.17 -8.04
N GLY A 61 3.15 -11.73 -6.87
CA GLY A 61 3.73 -10.42 -6.62
C GLY A 61 2.70 -9.31 -6.34
N TYR A 62 1.41 -9.62 -6.22
CA TYR A 62 0.38 -8.63 -5.91
C TYR A 62 0.18 -8.42 -4.41
N ALA A 63 -0.12 -7.19 -4.02
CA ALA A 63 -0.49 -6.86 -2.65
C ALA A 63 -1.96 -7.21 -2.39
N HIS A 64 -2.23 -7.86 -1.27
CA HIS A 64 -3.56 -8.18 -0.76
C HIS A 64 -3.78 -7.40 0.53
N LEU A 65 -4.88 -6.66 0.59
CA LEU A 65 -5.29 -5.88 1.76
C LEU A 65 -6.39 -6.65 2.49
N VAL A 66 -6.28 -6.75 3.82
CA VAL A 66 -7.23 -7.42 4.72
C VAL A 66 -7.57 -6.53 5.90
#